data_AF-A0A1T1BIJ5-F1
#
_entry.id   AF-A0A1T1BIJ5-F1
#
_cell.length_a   1.000
_cell.length_b   1.000
_cell.length_c   1.000
_cell.angle_alpha   90.00
_cell.angle_beta   90.00
_cell.angle_gamma   90.00
#
_symmetry.space_group_name_H-M   'P 1'
#
loop_
_entity.id
_entity.type
_entity.pdbx_description
1 polymer ?
#
loop_
_entity_poly.entity_id
_entity_poly.type
_entity_poly.pdbx_seq_one_letter_code
_entity_poly.pdbx_strand_id
1 'polypeptide(L)'
;MKIKKRYAVILTIGLIFIFNNYYPSWLITGTYTSNVVDQFAIDGIDNNKKLEINSDGTFRGDSWGHGTWELEHGLNGTTIDFKFNNEGYSTYFYRRMFFSKPRIVIFRDLNSEFLKD
;
A
#
# COMPACT_ATOMS: atom_id res chain seq x y z
N MET A 1 14.56 -7.73 36.97
CA MET A 1 13.29 -6.97 36.76
C MET A 1 12.23 -7.91 36.19
N LYS A 2 11.22 -8.32 36.95
CA LYS A 2 10.15 -9.21 36.45
C LYS A 2 9.13 -8.38 35.67
N ILE A 3 9.17 -8.43 34.35
CA ILE A 3 8.13 -7.82 33.50
C ILE A 3 6.81 -8.51 33.83
N LYS A 4 5.82 -7.76 34.32
CA LYS A 4 4.49 -8.33 34.60
C LYS A 4 3.87 -8.74 33.27
N LYS A 5 3.26 -9.93 33.20
CA LYS A 5 2.62 -10.49 31.98
C LYS A 5 1.71 -9.49 31.23
N ARG A 6 1.01 -8.60 31.96
CA ARG A 6 0.17 -7.54 31.39
C ARG A 6 0.92 -6.56 30.47
N TYR A 7 2.17 -6.22 30.79
CA TYR A 7 2.98 -5.33 29.95
C TYR A 7 3.43 -6.00 28.66
N ALA A 8 3.69 -7.32 28.73
CA ALA A 8 3.99 -8.10 27.53
C ALA A 8 2.78 -8.12 26.58
N VAL A 9 1.56 -8.35 27.10
CA VAL A 9 0.33 -8.34 26.28
C VAL A 9 0.11 -6.99 25.60
N ILE A 10 0.23 -5.88 26.34
CA ILE A 10 0.07 -4.52 25.78
C ILE A 10 1.12 -4.25 24.69
N LEU A 11 2.38 -4.63 24.95
CA LEU A 11 3.45 -4.49 23.97
C LEU A 11 3.16 -5.31 22.69
N THR A 12 2.70 -6.55 22.83
CA THR A 12 2.35 -7.39 21.69
C THR A 12 1.23 -6.79 20.86
N ILE A 13 0.15 -6.29 21.50
CA ILE A 13 -0.94 -5.61 20.79
C ILE A 13 -0.43 -4.36 20.07
N GLY A 14 0.43 -3.56 20.72
CA GLY A 14 1.02 -2.38 20.11
C GLY A 14 1.89 -2.70 18.89
N LEU A 15 2.76 -3.71 18.99
CA LEU A 15 3.60 -4.16 17.88
C LEU A 15 2.76 -4.70 16.71
N ILE A 16 1.71 -5.45 17.03
CA ILE A 16 0.75 -5.92 16.05
C ILE A 16 0.10 -4.72 15.35
N PHE A 17 -0.39 -3.73 16.09
CA PHE A 17 -1.00 -2.55 15.51
C PHE A 17 -0.04 -1.82 14.56
N ILE A 18 1.20 -1.57 14.98
CA ILE A 18 2.23 -0.94 14.15
C ILE A 18 2.47 -1.76 12.88
N PHE A 19 2.62 -3.08 13.00
CA PHE A 19 2.93 -3.94 11.87
C PHE A 19 1.87 -3.97 10.76
N ASN A 20 0.60 -3.69 11.06
CA ASN A 20 -0.45 -3.64 10.04
C ASN A 20 -0.68 -2.25 9.44
N ASN A 21 -0.21 -1.21 10.11
CA ASN A 21 -0.48 0.17 9.73
C ASN A 21 0.76 0.87 9.18
N TYR A 22 1.96 0.44 9.56
CA TYR A 22 3.21 1.06 9.17
C TYR A 22 3.95 0.24 8.10
N TYR A 23 3.95 0.76 6.88
CA TYR A 23 4.60 0.16 5.71
C TYR A 23 5.82 0.99 5.30
N PRO A 24 7.05 0.59 5.67
CA PRO A 24 8.25 1.32 5.28
C PRO A 24 8.54 1.18 3.77
N SER A 25 9.28 2.14 3.21
CA SER A 25 9.64 2.20 1.79
C SER A 25 10.19 0.88 1.22
N TRP A 26 11.16 0.25 1.89
CA TRP A 26 11.75 -1.03 1.44
C TRP A 26 10.73 -2.18 1.34
N LEU A 27 9.64 -2.12 2.12
CA LEU A 27 8.59 -3.14 2.10
C LEU A 27 7.62 -2.90 0.93
N ILE A 28 7.47 -1.66 0.47
CA ILE A 28 6.55 -1.28 -0.59
C ILE A 28 7.22 -1.21 -1.96
N THR A 29 8.51 -0.93 -2.07
CA THR A 29 9.22 -0.91 -3.36
C THR A 29 9.17 -2.29 -4.02
N GLY A 30 9.00 -2.32 -5.34
CA GLY A 30 8.87 -3.54 -6.13
C GLY A 30 7.77 -3.45 -7.19
N THR A 31 7.50 -4.59 -7.81
CA THR A 31 6.51 -4.71 -8.89
C THR A 31 5.17 -5.18 -8.34
N TYR A 32 4.11 -4.63 -8.93
CA TYR A 32 2.73 -4.92 -8.63
C TYR A 32 1.95 -5.16 -9.91
N THR A 33 0.92 -5.99 -9.79
CA THR A 33 -0.07 -6.25 -10.83
C THR A 33 -1.45 -5.84 -10.34
N SER A 34 -2.15 -5.01 -11.11
CA SER A 34 -3.54 -4.62 -10.80
C SER A 34 -4.47 -5.82 -10.93
N ASN A 35 -5.34 -5.98 -9.94
CA ASN A 35 -6.47 -6.88 -9.91
C ASN A 35 -7.73 -6.02 -9.81
N VAL A 36 -8.35 -5.73 -10.95
CA VAL A 36 -9.57 -4.93 -11.03
C VAL A 36 -10.76 -5.87 -11.22
N VAL A 37 -11.64 -5.89 -10.22
CA VAL A 37 -12.80 -6.79 -10.20
C VAL A 37 -14.02 -6.14 -10.86
N ASP A 38 -14.19 -4.82 -10.69
CA ASP A 38 -15.32 -4.06 -11.24
C ASP A 38 -14.83 -2.99 -12.23
N GLN A 39 -15.48 -2.89 -13.38
CA GLN A 39 -15.16 -1.92 -14.43
C GLN A 39 -15.46 -0.47 -14.01
N PHE A 40 -16.33 -0.26 -13.02
CA PHE A 40 -16.55 1.07 -12.42
C PHE A 40 -15.49 1.44 -11.40
N ALA A 41 -14.60 0.51 -11.04
CA ALA A 41 -13.56 0.64 -10.03
C ALA A 41 -12.15 0.69 -10.65
N ILE A 42 -12.03 1.27 -11.84
CA ILE A 42 -10.80 1.27 -12.62
C ILE A 42 -9.90 2.46 -12.28
N ASP A 43 -10.44 3.66 -12.01
CA ASP A 43 -9.65 4.90 -11.89
C ASP A 43 -8.58 5.08 -13.00
N GLY A 44 -8.94 4.73 -14.24
CA GLY A 44 -8.01 4.70 -15.38
C GLY A 44 -7.03 3.52 -15.41
N ILE A 45 -7.17 2.56 -14.48
CA ILE A 45 -6.39 1.33 -14.39
C ILE A 45 -7.24 0.15 -14.85
N ASP A 46 -6.84 -0.49 -15.95
CA ASP A 46 -7.42 -1.77 -16.35
C ASP A 46 -6.84 -2.92 -15.54
N ASN A 47 -7.48 -4.08 -15.62
CA ASN A 47 -6.98 -5.31 -15.00
C ASN A 47 -5.64 -5.78 -15.63
N ASN A 48 -4.77 -6.42 -14.84
CA ASN A 48 -3.47 -6.96 -15.26
C ASN A 48 -2.45 -5.92 -15.78
N LYS A 49 -2.58 -4.66 -15.38
CA LYS A 49 -1.59 -3.61 -15.61
C LYS A 49 -0.51 -3.61 -14.54
N LYS A 50 0.73 -3.39 -14.94
CA LYS A 50 1.87 -3.34 -14.05
C LYS A 50 2.08 -1.96 -13.43
N LEU A 51 2.58 -1.96 -12.21
CA LEU A 51 3.10 -0.79 -11.50
C LEU A 51 4.40 -1.18 -10.79
N GLU A 52 5.48 -0.48 -11.10
CA GLU A 52 6.80 -0.64 -10.51
C GLU A 52 7.11 0.58 -9.66
N ILE A 53 7.35 0.36 -8.36
CA ILE A 53 7.68 1.39 -7.38
C ILE A 53 9.18 1.26 -7.04
N ASN A 54 9.96 2.26 -7.43
CA ASN A 54 11.41 2.28 -7.26
C ASN A 54 11.80 2.94 -5.94
N SER A 55 12.89 2.49 -5.34
CA SER A 55 13.39 3.03 -4.06
C SER A 55 13.92 4.47 -4.13
N ASP A 56 14.11 5.00 -5.32
CA ASP A 56 14.56 6.38 -5.57
C ASP A 56 13.41 7.40 -5.54
N GLY A 57 12.19 6.98 -5.23
CA GLY A 57 11.01 7.84 -5.21
C GLY A 57 10.30 7.99 -6.57
N THR A 58 10.72 7.22 -7.59
CA THR A 58 10.04 7.17 -8.89
C THR A 58 9.17 5.93 -9.02
N PHE A 59 8.21 5.98 -9.95
CA PHE A 59 7.44 4.80 -10.34
C PHE A 59 7.26 4.74 -11.86
N ARG A 60 6.96 3.54 -12.35
CA ARG A 60 6.55 3.30 -13.74
C ARG A 60 5.34 2.37 -13.76
N GLY A 61 4.27 2.76 -14.45
CA GLY A 61 3.07 1.94 -14.60
C GLY A 61 2.55 1.94 -16.04
N ASP A 62 1.87 0.86 -16.40
CA ASP A 62 1.30 0.71 -17.75
C ASP A 62 0.15 1.68 -18.00
N SER A 63 -0.59 2.05 -16.94
CA SER A 63 -1.73 2.98 -17.02
C SER A 63 -1.31 4.45 -16.86
N TRP A 64 -0.50 4.75 -15.85
CA TRP A 64 -0.15 6.13 -15.48
C TRP A 64 1.17 6.63 -16.08
N GLY A 65 1.91 5.77 -16.78
CA GLY A 65 3.20 6.12 -17.37
C GLY A 65 4.31 6.19 -16.31
N HIS A 66 4.93 7.35 -16.13
CA HIS A 66 6.04 7.55 -15.18
C HIS A 66 5.76 8.75 -14.31
N GLY A 67 6.18 8.68 -13.05
CA GLY A 67 6.04 9.79 -12.10
C GLY A 67 6.84 9.57 -10.82
N THR A 68 6.48 10.33 -9.79
CA THR A 68 7.07 10.22 -8.46
C THR A 68 6.04 9.73 -7.45
N TRP A 69 6.53 9.17 -6.34
CA TRP A 69 5.69 8.76 -5.23
C TRP A 69 6.27 9.23 -3.90
N GLU A 70 5.38 9.48 -2.94
CA GLU A 70 5.71 9.84 -1.56
C GLU A 70 4.87 9.00 -0.60
N LEU A 71 5.40 8.69 0.58
CA LEU A 71 4.67 8.01 1.65
C LEU A 71 4.37 8.98 2.77
N GLU A 72 3.15 8.88 3.31
CA GLU A 72 2.82 9.47 4.59
C GLU A 72 2.38 8.39 5.59
N HIS A 73 2.79 8.56 6.84
CA HIS A 73 2.46 7.64 7.92
C HIS A 73 1.57 8.35 8.94
N GLY A 74 0.40 7.78 9.21
CA GLY A 74 -0.55 8.33 10.17
C GLY A 74 -1.18 7.27 11.05
N LEU A 75 -2.09 7.72 11.93
CA LEU A 75 -2.85 6.81 12.81
C LEU A 75 -3.76 5.85 12.04
N ASN A 76 -4.12 6.21 10.81
CA ASN A 76 -5.00 5.43 9.94
C ASN A 76 -4.24 4.50 8.98
N GLY A 77 -2.91 4.42 9.08
CA GLY A 77 -2.07 3.58 8.21
C GLY A 77 -1.03 4.37 7.42
N THR A 78 -0.50 3.72 6.38
CA THR A 78 0.40 4.34 5.39
C THR A 78 -0.39 4.70 4.14
N THR A 79 -0.39 5.98 3.78
CA THR A 79 -0.85 6.49 2.49
C THR A 79 0.32 6.60 1.53
N ILE A 80 0.03 6.50 0.24
CA ILE A 80 0.97 6.72 -0.86
C ILE A 80 0.34 7.69 -1.84
N ASP A 81 1.11 8.71 -2.18
CA ASP A 81 0.71 9.76 -3.11
C ASP A 81 1.55 9.64 -4.37
N PHE A 82 0.88 9.37 -5.49
CA PHE A 82 1.48 9.33 -6.82
C PHE A 82 1.28 10.68 -7.51
N LYS A 83 2.32 11.17 -8.20
CA LYS A 83 2.28 12.41 -8.99
C LYS A 83 2.79 12.12 -10.40
N PHE A 84 1.98 12.38 -11.43
CA PHE A 84 2.29 12.11 -12.83
C PHE A 84 1.46 13.00 -13.76
N ASN A 85 2.00 13.43 -14.91
CA ASN A 85 1.26 14.18 -15.94
C ASN A 85 0.39 15.36 -15.43
N ASN A 86 0.87 16.12 -14.42
CA ASN A 86 0.11 17.18 -13.71
C ASN A 86 -1.14 16.71 -12.96
N GLU A 87 -1.30 15.40 -12.77
CA GLU A 87 -2.32 14.75 -11.97
C GLU A 87 -1.69 14.14 -10.70
N GLY A 88 -2.54 13.80 -9.74
CA GLY A 88 -2.13 13.14 -8.52
C GLY A 88 -3.16 12.12 -8.08
N TYR A 89 -2.69 10.99 -7.58
CA TYR A 89 -3.53 9.93 -7.03
C TYR A 89 -3.06 9.55 -5.63
N SER A 90 -3.93 9.77 -4.65
CA SER A 90 -3.66 9.44 -3.25
C SER A 90 -4.43 8.19 -2.86
N THR A 91 -3.72 7.21 -2.32
CA THR A 91 -4.32 5.98 -1.82
C THR A 91 -3.56 5.44 -0.62
N TYR A 92 -3.85 4.23 -0.17
CA TYR A 92 -3.27 3.63 1.02
C TYR A 92 -2.93 2.16 0.85
N PHE A 93 -2.01 1.71 1.69
CA PHE A 93 -1.67 0.32 1.80
C PHE A 93 -2.64 -0.42 2.71
N TYR A 94 -2.99 -1.63 2.28
CA TYR A 94 -3.77 -2.57 3.07
C TYR A 94 -3.07 -3.93 3.11
N ARG A 95 -3.26 -4.66 4.20
CA ARG A 95 -2.86 -6.05 4.34
C ARG A 95 -3.99 -6.85 4.97
N ARG A 96 -4.38 -7.92 4.30
CA ARG A 96 -5.40 -8.86 4.81
C ARG A 96 -4.75 -9.81 5.80
N MET A 97 -4.93 -9.55 7.10
CA MET A 97 -4.28 -10.28 8.19
C MET A 97 -2.74 -10.14 8.16
N PHE A 98 -2.09 -10.33 9.31
CA PHE A 98 -0.67 -9.99 9.53
C PHE A 98 0.31 -10.60 8.50
N PHE A 99 -0.05 -11.70 7.83
CA PHE A 99 0.87 -12.49 7.00
C PHE A 99 0.77 -12.26 5.49
N SER A 100 -0.19 -11.48 5.00
CA SER A 100 -0.28 -11.25 3.55
C SER A 100 0.69 -10.18 3.06
N LYS A 101 0.96 -10.14 1.75
CA LYS A 101 1.73 -9.06 1.15
C LYS A 101 0.94 -7.74 1.26
N PRO A 102 1.62 -6.58 1.40
CA PRO A 102 0.99 -5.28 1.23
C PRO A 102 0.31 -5.17 -0.13
N ARG A 103 -0.83 -4.49 -0.17
CA ARG A 103 -1.63 -4.23 -1.36
C ARG A 103 -1.87 -2.73 -1.42
N ILE A 104 -1.85 -2.16 -2.61
CA ILE A 104 -2.22 -0.75 -2.82
C ILE A 104 -3.68 -0.76 -3.22
N VAL A 105 -4.52 -0.10 -2.44
CA VAL A 105 -5.96 -0.05 -2.74
C VAL A 105 -6.19 0.85 -3.95
N ILE A 106 -7.06 0.45 -4.87
CA ILE A 106 -7.58 1.35 -5.91
C ILE A 106 -8.99 1.78 -5.50
N PHE A 107 -9.85 0.78 -5.24
CA PHE A 107 -11.18 0.96 -4.66
C PHE A 107 -11.49 -0.16 -3.68
N ARG A 108 -11.61 0.18 -2.40
CA ARG A 108 -11.81 -0.82 -1.33
C ARG A 108 -13.15 -1.56 -1.44
N ASP A 109 -14.23 -0.83 -1.66
CA ASP A 109 -15.58 -1.39 -1.63
C ASP A 109 -15.82 -2.39 -2.78
N LEU A 110 -15.11 -2.19 -3.89
CA LEU A 110 -15.20 -2.99 -5.10
C LEU A 110 -14.01 -3.96 -5.25
N ASN A 111 -13.17 -4.12 -4.21
CA ASN A 111 -12.01 -5.02 -4.18
C ASN A 111 -11.04 -4.84 -5.36
N SER A 112 -10.88 -3.62 -5.87
CA SER A 112 -9.87 -3.30 -6.88
C SER A 112 -8.59 -2.84 -6.20
N GLU A 113 -7.47 -3.47 -6.53
CA GLU A 113 -6.19 -3.28 -5.83
C GLU A 113 -4.99 -3.64 -6.72
N PHE A 114 -3.82 -3.07 -6.43
CA PHE A 114 -2.55 -3.60 -6.91
C PHE A 114 -1.99 -4.63 -5.92
N LEU A 115 -1.70 -5.81 -6.44
CA LEU A 115 -1.12 -6.93 -5.71
C LEU A 115 0.38 -6.99 -5.96
N LYS A 116 1.17 -7.09 -4.89
CA LYS A 116 2.62 -7.22 -5.00
C LYS A 116 3.01 -8.61 -5.51
N ASP A 117 3.84 -8.63 -6.56
CA ASP A 117 4.34 -9.87 -7.18
C ASP A 117 5.23 -10.69 -6.23
#